data_AF-A0A4V3DGU1-F1
#
_entry.id   AF-A0A4V3DGU1-F1
#
_cell.length_a   1.000
_cell.length_b   1.000
_cell.length_c   1.000
_cell.angle_alpha   90.00
_cell.angle_beta   90.00
_cell.angle_gamma   90.00
#
_symmetry.space_group_name_H-M   'P 1'
#
loop_
_entity.id
_entity.type
_entity.pdbx_description
1 polymer ?
#
loop_
_entity_poly.entity_id
_entity_poly.type
_entity_poly.pdbx_seq_one_letter_code
_entity_poly.pdbx_strand_id
1 'polypeptide(L)'
;MEILDSKFKGSHDLCFLIHDIMVQLLHSAESQKAFSQTFDLKEVEAKSLESTEQHVIEWLEENKMYQESSLVIRSTVLPALLSDMMHCIYEALQASKKGKLTVSYMLIRKPLQESLFVLESMVLDRKQFIEDFTNDQKKLSPNSTGGLGGHISRIKQVLNKLDFPGLESFDASYIAKLRYDKSIEDSFDGVCNKAMHLFTSRKTLKTESRNINFIFAHGEQYLSLWAFLYSRLPYLLYYIYQLVEHVCAELAPTHPSYLDHMNRWIAANTLATYPSVEERYKHESLDNLFVSLASWLKSDCIANGFSELDAINFQELVETGLYTPR
;
A
#
# COMPACT_ATOMS: atom_id res chain seq x y z
N MET A 1 -24.43 4.08 10.45
CA MET A 1 -24.15 4.09 11.89
C MET A 1 -22.68 3.77 12.07
N GLU A 2 -21.92 4.70 12.62
CA GLU A 2 -20.50 4.55 12.95
C GLU A 2 -20.40 3.85 14.31
N ILE A 3 -19.65 2.74 14.36
CA ILE A 3 -19.51 1.90 15.57
C ILE A 3 -18.05 1.87 16.05
N LEU A 4 -17.13 2.43 15.27
CA LEU A 4 -15.70 2.50 15.61
C LEU A 4 -15.48 3.16 16.97
N ASP A 5 -14.74 2.48 17.83
CA ASP A 5 -14.33 3.04 19.12
C ASP A 5 -13.41 4.25 18.90
N SER A 6 -13.68 5.34 19.64
CA SER A 6 -12.90 6.58 19.61
C SER A 6 -11.40 6.38 19.74
N LYS A 7 -10.93 5.35 20.47
CA LYS A 7 -9.50 5.09 20.62
C LYS A 7 -8.80 4.68 19.31
N PHE A 8 -9.55 4.18 18.33
CA PHE A 8 -9.02 3.79 17.02
C PHE A 8 -9.23 4.83 15.93
N LYS A 9 -9.98 5.90 16.23
CA LYS A 9 -10.33 6.91 15.24
C LYS A 9 -9.10 7.55 14.60
N GLY A 10 -8.11 7.94 15.39
CA GLY A 10 -6.90 8.57 14.85
C GLY A 10 -6.16 7.67 13.85
N SER A 11 -5.92 6.40 14.19
CA SER A 11 -5.27 5.46 13.27
C SER A 11 -6.12 5.11 12.05
N HIS A 12 -7.45 5.10 12.20
CA HIS A 12 -8.38 4.95 11.08
C HIS A 12 -8.30 6.14 10.12
N ASP A 13 -8.31 7.36 10.66
CA ASP A 13 -8.19 8.59 9.90
C ASP A 13 -6.81 8.69 9.22
N LEU A 14 -5.73 8.24 9.86
CA LEU A 14 -4.40 8.11 9.24
C LEU A 14 -4.42 7.12 8.06
N CYS A 15 -5.06 5.95 8.19
CA CYS A 15 -5.21 5.02 7.07
C CYS A 15 -5.98 5.66 5.90
N PHE A 16 -7.05 6.41 6.19
CA PHE A 16 -7.81 7.14 5.18
C PHE A 16 -7.01 8.26 4.53
N LEU A 17 -6.21 9.00 5.31
CA LEU A 17 -5.32 10.02 4.79
C LEU A 17 -4.35 9.43 3.76
N ILE A 18 -3.62 8.35 4.13
CA ILE A 18 -2.66 7.71 3.21
C ILE A 18 -3.37 7.20 1.95
N HIS A 19 -4.56 6.62 2.11
CA HIS A 19 -5.40 6.18 1.00
C HIS A 19 -5.79 7.35 0.07
N ASP A 20 -6.30 8.45 0.63
CA ASP A 20 -6.81 9.58 -0.13
C ASP A 20 -5.69 10.30 -0.88
N ILE A 21 -4.47 10.33 -0.33
CA ILE A 21 -3.27 10.82 -1.04
C ILE A 21 -3.02 9.98 -2.29
N MET A 22 -3.06 8.65 -2.20
CA MET A 22 -2.86 7.76 -3.36
C MET A 22 -3.99 7.87 -4.39
N VAL A 23 -5.24 8.03 -3.95
CA VAL A 23 -6.39 8.28 -4.84
C VAL A 23 -6.24 9.63 -5.55
N GLN A 24 -5.80 10.67 -4.84
CA GLN A 24 -5.59 11.99 -5.44
C GLN A 24 -4.48 11.96 -6.49
N LEU A 25 -3.40 11.20 -6.26
CA LEU A 25 -2.37 10.96 -7.27
C LEU A 25 -2.98 10.32 -8.53
N LEU A 26 -3.75 9.24 -8.37
CA LEU A 26 -4.37 8.54 -9.49
C LEU A 26 -5.32 9.46 -10.27
N HIS A 27 -6.20 10.17 -9.57
CA HIS A 27 -7.15 11.10 -10.18
C HIS A 27 -6.46 12.25 -10.91
N SER A 28 -5.41 12.82 -10.33
CA SER A 28 -4.64 13.91 -10.95
C SER A 28 -3.94 13.43 -12.20
N ALA A 29 -3.28 12.26 -12.15
CA ALA A 29 -2.60 11.65 -13.29
C ALA A 29 -3.57 11.31 -14.43
N GLU A 30 -4.76 10.78 -14.13
CA GLU A 30 -5.81 10.54 -15.14
C GLU A 30 -6.33 11.84 -15.77
N SER A 31 -6.61 12.86 -14.94
CA SER A 31 -7.11 14.17 -15.42
C SER A 31 -6.12 14.86 -16.36
N GLN A 32 -4.83 14.65 -16.14
CA GLN A 32 -3.73 15.18 -16.96
C GLN A 32 -3.34 14.25 -18.12
N LYS A 33 -4.03 13.12 -18.27
CA LYS A 33 -3.71 12.08 -19.27
C LYS A 33 -2.27 11.54 -19.14
N ALA A 34 -1.69 11.54 -17.94
CA ALA A 34 -0.32 11.07 -17.70
C ALA A 34 -0.15 9.56 -18.02
N PHE A 35 -1.23 8.78 -17.96
CA PHE A 35 -1.26 7.38 -18.38
C PHE A 35 -1.57 7.18 -19.87
N SER A 36 -1.75 8.24 -20.66
CA SER A 36 -1.92 8.13 -22.11
C SER A 36 -0.56 8.19 -22.81
N GLN A 37 -0.27 7.21 -23.67
CA GLN A 37 0.98 7.16 -24.42
C GLN A 37 0.75 7.57 -25.88
N THR A 38 1.68 8.33 -26.44
CA THR A 38 1.70 8.68 -27.87
C THR A 38 3.11 8.39 -28.38
N PHE A 39 3.19 7.72 -29.52
CA PHE A 39 4.44 7.43 -30.20
C PHE A 39 4.22 7.53 -31.71
N ASP A 40 5.30 7.90 -32.42
CA ASP A 40 5.25 8.10 -33.87
C ASP A 40 5.34 6.77 -34.61
N LEU A 41 4.42 6.56 -35.55
CA LEU A 41 4.43 5.41 -36.46
C LEU A 41 4.75 5.87 -37.88
N LYS A 42 5.51 5.07 -38.63
CA LYS A 42 5.63 5.26 -40.08
C LYS A 42 4.29 4.99 -40.75
N GLU A 43 4.06 5.58 -41.92
CA GLU A 43 2.80 5.41 -42.66
C GLU A 43 2.45 3.93 -42.93
N VAL A 44 3.47 3.09 -43.18
CA VAL A 44 3.28 1.64 -43.40
C VAL A 44 2.87 0.92 -42.10
N GLU A 45 3.48 1.31 -40.98
CA GLU A 45 3.19 0.76 -39.65
C GLU A 45 1.78 1.16 -39.21
N ALA A 46 1.40 2.43 -39.39
CA ALA A 46 0.05 2.93 -39.10
C ALA A 46 -1.03 2.20 -39.89
N LYS A 47 -0.85 2.04 -41.21
CA LYS A 47 -1.79 1.27 -42.05
C LYS A 47 -1.88 -0.20 -41.61
N SER A 48 -0.75 -0.81 -41.24
CA SER A 48 -0.74 -2.18 -40.73
C SER A 48 -1.55 -2.31 -39.43
N LEU A 49 -1.35 -1.39 -38.48
CA LEU A 49 -2.07 -1.36 -37.21
C LEU A 49 -3.58 -1.09 -37.40
N GLU A 50 -3.97 -0.20 -38.31
CA GLU A 50 -5.38 0.08 -38.62
C GLU A 50 -6.09 -1.12 -39.27
N SER A 51 -5.34 -1.98 -39.96
CA SER A 51 -5.87 -3.14 -40.69
C SER A 51 -5.85 -4.45 -39.91
N THR A 52 -5.22 -4.49 -38.72
CA THR A 52 -5.15 -5.71 -37.91
C THR A 52 -6.32 -5.81 -36.94
N GLU A 53 -6.76 -7.04 -36.68
CA GLU A 53 -7.69 -7.35 -35.59
C GLU A 53 -6.95 -7.74 -34.29
N GLN A 54 -5.61 -7.81 -34.33
CA GLN A 54 -4.78 -8.16 -33.18
C GLN A 54 -4.82 -7.09 -32.09
N HIS A 55 -4.53 -7.49 -30.85
CA HIS A 55 -4.38 -6.54 -29.76
C HIS A 55 -3.15 -5.64 -30.00
N VAL A 56 -3.23 -4.35 -29.65
CA VAL A 56 -2.16 -3.36 -29.93
C VAL A 56 -0.80 -3.79 -29.33
N ILE A 57 -0.80 -4.43 -28.17
CA ILE A 57 0.42 -4.95 -27.53
C ILE A 57 1.05 -6.07 -28.37
N GLU A 58 0.25 -7.01 -28.87
CA GLU A 58 0.73 -8.12 -29.71
C GLU A 58 1.33 -7.58 -31.00
N TRP A 59 0.66 -6.61 -31.63
CA TRP A 59 1.15 -5.95 -32.82
C TRP A 59 2.49 -5.23 -32.58
N LEU A 60 2.64 -4.53 -31.45
CA LEU A 60 3.89 -3.86 -31.09
C LEU A 60 5.03 -4.86 -30.89
N GLU A 61 4.75 -6.01 -30.27
CA GLU A 61 5.75 -7.07 -30.06
C GLU A 61 6.20 -7.73 -31.38
N GLU A 62 5.26 -8.05 -32.28
CA GLU A 62 5.57 -8.62 -33.61
C GLU A 62 6.42 -7.68 -34.47
N ASN A 63 6.20 -6.37 -34.34
CA ASN A 63 6.96 -5.33 -35.03
C ASN A 63 8.25 -4.92 -34.28
N LYS A 64 8.60 -5.62 -33.20
CA LYS A 64 9.82 -5.38 -32.38
C LYS A 64 9.85 -4.00 -31.72
N MET A 65 8.69 -3.38 -31.52
CA MET A 65 8.50 -2.10 -30.81
C MET A 65 8.39 -2.34 -29.30
N TYR A 66 9.43 -2.95 -28.73
CA TYR A 66 9.41 -3.43 -27.34
C TYR A 66 9.36 -2.30 -26.30
N GLN A 67 9.87 -1.12 -26.63
CA GLN A 67 9.85 0.03 -25.71
C GLN A 67 8.43 0.59 -25.59
N GLU A 68 7.76 0.73 -26.72
CA GLU A 68 6.39 1.21 -26.84
C GLU A 68 5.42 0.20 -26.21
N SER A 69 5.59 -1.10 -26.49
CA SER A 69 4.83 -2.17 -25.83
C SER A 69 4.96 -2.09 -24.30
N SER A 70 6.20 -1.93 -23.79
CA SER A 70 6.44 -1.80 -22.36
C SER A 70 5.75 -0.58 -21.75
N LEU A 71 5.77 0.58 -22.42
CA LEU A 71 5.08 1.78 -21.97
C LEU A 71 3.56 1.61 -21.98
N VAL A 72 2.99 1.03 -23.03
CA VAL A 72 1.54 0.77 -23.14
C VAL A 72 1.07 -0.18 -22.03
N ILE A 73 1.80 -1.28 -21.79
CA ILE A 73 1.47 -2.22 -20.72
C ILE A 73 1.48 -1.51 -19.37
N ARG A 74 2.53 -0.77 -19.04
CA ARG A 74 2.64 -0.11 -17.73
C ARG A 74 1.60 0.99 -17.53
N SER A 75 1.39 1.82 -18.54
CA SER A 75 0.42 2.91 -18.50
C SER A 75 -1.03 2.43 -18.47
N THR A 76 -1.29 1.17 -18.85
CA THR A 76 -2.61 0.54 -18.72
C THR A 76 -2.76 -0.24 -17.41
N VAL A 77 -1.77 -1.09 -17.09
CA VAL A 77 -1.84 -2.02 -15.96
C VAL A 77 -1.67 -1.30 -14.63
N LEU A 78 -0.80 -0.30 -14.54
CA LEU A 78 -0.55 0.44 -13.29
C LEU A 78 -1.82 1.13 -12.77
N PRO A 79 -2.46 2.06 -13.52
CA PRO A 79 -3.65 2.74 -13.01
C PRO A 79 -4.81 1.77 -12.72
N ALA A 80 -4.97 0.71 -13.51
CA ALA A 80 -5.99 -0.31 -13.26
C ALA A 80 -5.74 -1.07 -11.95
N LEU A 81 -4.49 -1.49 -11.71
CA LEU A 81 -4.09 -2.17 -10.47
C LEU A 81 -4.26 -1.26 -9.25
N LEU A 82 -3.85 0.01 -9.36
CA LEU A 82 -3.98 0.99 -8.29
C LEU A 82 -5.45 1.30 -7.99
N SER A 83 -6.27 1.51 -9.01
CA SER A 83 -7.72 1.75 -8.87
C SER A 83 -8.40 0.60 -8.11
N ASP A 84 -8.17 -0.65 -8.52
CA ASP A 84 -8.72 -1.83 -7.84
C ASP A 84 -8.21 -1.96 -6.39
N MET A 85 -6.92 -1.71 -6.16
CA MET A 85 -6.32 -1.72 -4.82
C MET A 85 -6.98 -0.65 -3.92
N MET A 86 -7.12 0.59 -4.41
CA MET A 86 -7.70 1.69 -3.65
C MET A 86 -9.17 1.42 -3.32
N HIS A 87 -9.97 0.93 -4.27
CA HIS A 87 -11.36 0.54 -4.00
C HIS A 87 -11.47 -0.54 -2.91
N CYS A 88 -10.60 -1.55 -2.93
CA CYS A 88 -10.57 -2.58 -1.89
C CYS A 88 -10.19 -2.01 -0.52
N ILE A 89 -9.19 -1.12 -0.45
CA ILE A 89 -8.76 -0.46 0.80
C ILE A 89 -9.88 0.43 1.33
N TYR A 90 -10.47 1.28 0.49
CA TYR A 90 -11.59 2.16 0.85
C TYR A 90 -12.75 1.37 1.45
N GLU A 91 -13.22 0.33 0.76
CA GLU A 91 -14.33 -0.49 1.25
C GLU A 91 -13.96 -1.27 2.52
N ALA A 92 -12.69 -1.69 2.66
CA ALA A 92 -12.21 -2.30 3.90
C ALA A 92 -12.28 -1.31 5.08
N LEU A 93 -11.77 -0.09 4.92
CA LEU A 93 -11.81 0.94 5.95
C LEU A 93 -13.25 1.32 6.29
N GLN A 94 -14.12 1.50 5.29
CA GLN A 94 -15.54 1.79 5.51
C GLN A 94 -16.28 0.65 6.21
N ALA A 95 -15.95 -0.61 5.88
CA ALA A 95 -16.49 -1.77 6.59
C ALA A 95 -16.02 -1.78 8.06
N SER A 96 -14.74 -1.53 8.31
CA SER A 96 -14.16 -1.43 9.65
C SER A 96 -14.84 -0.35 10.49
N LYS A 97 -15.06 0.85 9.93
CA LYS A 97 -15.78 1.97 10.57
C LYS A 97 -17.19 1.60 11.04
N LYS A 98 -17.85 0.73 10.28
CA LYS A 98 -19.21 0.21 10.56
C LYS A 98 -19.19 -1.03 11.48
N GLY A 99 -18.03 -1.43 12.02
CA GLY A 99 -17.89 -2.65 12.83
C GLY A 99 -17.95 -3.95 12.04
N LYS A 100 -17.94 -3.91 10.70
CA LYS A 100 -17.98 -5.08 9.82
C LYS A 100 -16.57 -5.63 9.59
N LEU A 101 -15.90 -5.98 10.67
CA LEU A 101 -14.47 -6.36 10.66
C LEU A 101 -14.18 -7.58 9.80
N THR A 102 -15.05 -8.60 9.77
CA THR A 102 -14.93 -9.73 8.86
C THR A 102 -14.81 -9.27 7.41
N VAL A 103 -15.72 -8.38 6.98
CA VAL A 103 -15.72 -7.84 5.61
C VAL A 103 -14.46 -7.00 5.36
N SER A 104 -14.05 -6.20 6.35
CA SER A 104 -12.79 -5.43 6.27
C SER A 104 -11.58 -6.33 6.01
N TYR A 105 -11.44 -7.44 6.75
CA TYR A 105 -10.33 -8.37 6.58
C TYR A 105 -10.40 -9.19 5.29
N MET A 106 -11.60 -9.53 4.82
CA MET A 106 -11.77 -10.16 3.50
C MET A 106 -11.27 -9.25 2.38
N LEU A 107 -11.61 -7.96 2.44
CA LEU A 107 -11.27 -6.98 1.40
C LEU A 107 -9.78 -6.60 1.43
N ILE A 108 -9.20 -6.36 2.61
CA ILE A 108 -7.80 -5.89 2.72
C ILE A 108 -6.78 -6.97 2.31
N ARG A 109 -7.19 -8.25 2.29
CA ARG A 109 -6.32 -9.37 1.90
C ARG A 109 -5.73 -9.18 0.50
N LYS A 110 -6.56 -8.82 -0.48
CA LYS A 110 -6.13 -8.68 -1.89
C LYS A 110 -5.08 -7.56 -2.06
N PRO A 111 -5.31 -6.33 -1.58
CA PRO A 111 -4.29 -5.27 -1.56
C PRO A 111 -2.96 -5.71 -0.96
N LEU A 112 -2.98 -6.29 0.25
CA LEU A 112 -1.75 -6.59 0.99
C LEU A 112 -0.99 -7.79 0.43
N GLN A 113 -1.68 -8.83 -0.02
CA GLN A 113 -1.01 -10.07 -0.47
C GLN A 113 -0.75 -10.07 -1.97
N GLU A 114 -1.69 -9.61 -2.79
CA GLU A 114 -1.64 -9.83 -4.24
C GLU A 114 -1.29 -8.54 -4.98
N SER A 115 -2.06 -7.48 -4.80
CA SER A 115 -1.83 -6.23 -5.54
C SER A 115 -0.46 -5.61 -5.20
N LEU A 116 -0.08 -5.63 -3.92
CA LEU A 116 1.24 -5.16 -3.48
C LEU A 116 2.39 -6.03 -4.03
N PHE A 117 2.18 -7.34 -4.19
CA PHE A 117 3.18 -8.21 -4.80
C PHE A 117 3.46 -7.83 -6.26
N VAL A 118 2.41 -7.48 -7.01
CA VAL A 118 2.52 -7.03 -8.40
C VAL A 118 3.23 -5.68 -8.48
N LEU A 119 2.92 -4.72 -7.60
CA LEU A 119 3.64 -3.45 -7.53
C LEU A 119 5.14 -3.64 -7.26
N GLU A 120 5.50 -4.53 -6.33
CA GLU A 120 6.89 -4.89 -6.06
C GLU A 120 7.59 -5.47 -7.31
N SER A 121 6.88 -6.22 -8.17
CA SER A 121 7.46 -6.74 -9.41
C SER A 121 7.84 -5.61 -10.37
N MET A 122 6.99 -4.59 -10.46
CA MET A 122 7.25 -3.42 -11.30
C MET A 122 8.50 -2.66 -10.86
N VAL A 123 8.78 -2.61 -9.55
CA VAL A 123 9.98 -1.97 -8.99
C VAL A 123 11.24 -2.82 -9.22
N LEU A 124 11.15 -4.13 -9.01
CA LEU A 124 12.32 -5.01 -9.04
C LEU A 124 12.95 -5.16 -10.42
N ASP A 125 12.14 -5.43 -11.43
CA ASP A 125 12.64 -5.51 -12.80
C ASP A 125 11.49 -5.24 -13.77
N ARG A 126 11.55 -4.08 -14.40
CA ARG A 126 10.57 -3.67 -15.40
C ARG A 126 10.48 -4.66 -16.56
N LYS A 127 11.61 -5.15 -17.06
CA LYS A 127 11.62 -6.06 -18.23
C LYS A 127 11.03 -7.40 -17.83
N GLN A 128 11.43 -7.94 -16.68
CA GLN A 128 10.90 -9.20 -16.19
C GLN A 128 9.40 -9.09 -15.89
N PHE A 129 8.94 -7.97 -15.33
CA PHE A 129 7.52 -7.73 -15.09
C PHE A 129 6.70 -7.81 -16.39
N ILE A 130 7.16 -7.15 -17.46
CA ILE A 130 6.50 -7.19 -18.77
C ILE A 130 6.49 -8.61 -19.32
N GLU A 131 7.63 -9.30 -19.29
CA GLU A 131 7.73 -10.69 -19.76
C GLU A 131 6.78 -11.62 -19.00
N ASP A 132 6.74 -11.52 -17.67
CA ASP A 132 5.88 -12.33 -16.81
C ASP A 132 4.40 -11.98 -17.03
N PHE A 133 4.06 -10.70 -17.24
CA PHE A 133 2.69 -10.27 -17.50
C PHE A 133 2.15 -10.79 -18.84
N THR A 134 2.97 -10.73 -19.90
CA THR A 134 2.60 -11.18 -21.24
C THR A 134 2.61 -12.72 -21.35
N ASN A 135 3.62 -13.38 -20.77
CA ASN A 135 3.90 -14.79 -21.08
C ASN A 135 3.62 -15.79 -19.95
N ASP A 136 3.72 -15.38 -18.67
CA ASP A 136 3.51 -16.29 -17.53
C ASP A 136 3.03 -15.58 -16.26
N GLN A 137 1.76 -15.17 -16.27
CA GLN A 137 1.14 -14.41 -15.17
C GLN A 137 1.19 -15.12 -13.81
N LYS A 138 1.41 -16.45 -13.78
CA LYS A 138 1.53 -17.20 -12.52
C LYS A 138 2.78 -16.79 -11.73
N LYS A 139 3.80 -16.26 -12.38
CA LYS A 139 4.99 -15.71 -11.71
C LYS A 139 4.68 -14.42 -10.94
N LEU A 140 3.65 -13.68 -11.35
CA LEU A 140 3.11 -12.49 -10.66
C LEU A 140 2.16 -12.86 -9.50
N SER A 141 2.35 -14.02 -8.89
CA SER A 141 1.60 -14.48 -7.71
C SER A 141 2.53 -14.68 -6.52
N PRO A 142 2.11 -14.37 -5.29
CA PRO A 142 2.92 -14.62 -4.09
C PRO A 142 3.39 -16.08 -3.94
N ASN A 143 2.63 -17.04 -4.49
CA ASN A 143 2.99 -18.45 -4.41
C ASN A 143 4.26 -18.82 -5.22
N SER A 144 4.74 -17.93 -6.09
CA SER A 144 5.93 -18.15 -6.92
C SER A 144 7.25 -17.95 -6.15
N THR A 145 7.23 -17.37 -4.95
CA THR A 145 8.44 -16.84 -4.28
C THR A 145 9.12 -17.84 -3.33
N GLY A 146 8.75 -19.12 -3.32
CA GLY A 146 9.45 -20.12 -2.50
C GLY A 146 9.26 -19.97 -0.98
N GLY A 147 8.17 -19.34 -0.55
CA GLY A 147 7.80 -19.18 0.87
C GLY A 147 8.35 -17.91 1.52
N LEU A 148 8.30 -17.86 2.86
CA LEU A 148 8.59 -16.63 3.62
C LEU A 148 10.00 -16.09 3.35
N GLY A 149 11.03 -16.94 3.33
CA GLY A 149 12.41 -16.51 3.08
C GLY A 149 12.61 -15.82 1.71
N GLY A 150 11.90 -16.29 0.68
CA GLY A 150 11.95 -15.64 -0.62
C GLY A 150 11.21 -14.30 -0.63
N HIS A 151 10.07 -14.17 0.07
CA HIS A 151 9.40 -12.89 0.25
C HIS A 151 10.30 -11.87 0.97
N ILE A 152 11.04 -12.28 2.01
CA ILE A 152 11.99 -11.42 2.71
C ILE A 152 13.07 -10.91 1.74
N SER A 153 13.70 -11.81 0.99
CA SER A 153 14.73 -11.44 0.01
C SER A 153 14.20 -10.47 -1.05
N ARG A 154 12.99 -10.74 -1.54
CA ARG A 154 12.31 -9.92 -2.53
C ARG A 154 12.01 -8.52 -1.99
N ILE A 155 11.38 -8.39 -0.83
CA ILE A 155 11.06 -7.09 -0.21
C ILE A 155 12.35 -6.33 0.09
N LYS A 156 13.42 -7.00 0.53
CA LYS A 156 14.72 -6.35 0.75
C LYS A 156 15.27 -5.72 -0.54
N GLN A 157 15.17 -6.43 -1.67
CA GLN A 157 15.58 -5.87 -2.97
C GLN A 157 14.70 -4.69 -3.40
N VAL A 158 13.41 -4.72 -3.08
CA VAL A 158 12.49 -3.59 -3.32
C VAL A 158 12.91 -2.39 -2.49
N LEU A 159 13.12 -2.55 -1.17
CA LEU A 159 13.53 -1.47 -0.29
C LEU A 159 14.85 -0.83 -0.75
N ASN A 160 15.81 -1.61 -1.25
CA ASN A 160 17.07 -1.09 -1.78
C ASN A 160 16.92 -0.23 -3.05
N LYS A 161 15.76 -0.25 -3.71
CA LYS A 161 15.47 0.55 -4.91
C LYS A 161 14.63 1.79 -4.62
N LEU A 162 14.04 1.88 -3.43
CA LEU A 162 13.28 3.04 -3.01
C LEU A 162 14.24 4.11 -2.46
N ASP A 163 13.82 5.37 -2.56
CA ASP A 163 14.55 6.51 -2.00
C ASP A 163 13.53 7.51 -1.43
N PHE A 164 13.04 7.20 -0.22
CA PHE A 164 11.99 7.98 0.47
C PHE A 164 12.33 8.18 1.95
N PRO A 165 11.85 9.26 2.57
CA PRO A 165 11.99 9.47 4.02
C PRO A 165 11.44 8.30 4.86
N GLY A 166 12.20 7.90 5.87
CA GLY A 166 11.81 6.83 6.79
C GLY A 166 11.91 5.42 6.22
N LEU A 167 12.46 5.28 5.01
CA LEU A 167 12.68 3.99 4.37
C LEU A 167 13.59 3.07 5.20
N GLU A 168 14.58 3.65 5.88
CA GLU A 168 15.51 2.95 6.77
C GLU A 168 14.82 2.27 7.96
N SER A 169 13.57 2.65 8.25
CA SER A 169 12.78 2.07 9.33
C SER A 169 12.01 0.83 8.91
N PHE A 170 11.91 0.56 7.60
CA PHE A 170 11.21 -0.62 7.11
C PHE A 170 12.07 -1.87 7.26
N ASP A 171 11.51 -2.86 7.95
CA ASP A 171 12.09 -4.20 8.04
C ASP A 171 11.41 -5.15 7.03
N ALA A 172 12.20 -5.65 6.08
CA ALA A 172 11.74 -6.61 5.07
C ALA A 172 11.21 -7.92 5.66
N SER A 173 11.82 -8.40 6.75
CA SER A 173 11.37 -9.57 7.52
C SER A 173 10.00 -9.31 8.13
N TYR A 174 9.80 -8.15 8.72
CA TYR A 174 8.53 -7.77 9.34
C TYR A 174 7.42 -7.61 8.29
N ILE A 175 7.66 -6.90 7.19
CA ILE A 175 6.68 -6.76 6.09
C ILE A 175 6.30 -8.14 5.53
N ALA A 176 7.29 -9.02 5.31
CA ALA A 176 7.02 -10.38 4.81
C ALA A 176 6.19 -11.20 5.79
N LYS A 177 6.52 -11.12 7.10
CA LYS A 177 5.79 -11.82 8.15
C LYS A 177 4.34 -11.36 8.25
N LEU A 178 4.13 -10.03 8.28
CA LEU A 178 2.79 -9.44 8.31
C LEU A 178 1.93 -9.89 7.14
N ARG A 179 2.51 -10.11 5.95
CA ARG A 179 1.73 -10.42 4.74
C ARG A 179 1.55 -11.91 4.49
N TYR A 180 2.54 -12.73 4.82
CA TYR A 180 2.64 -14.11 4.30
C TYR A 180 2.91 -15.18 5.35
N ASP A 181 3.29 -14.82 6.58
CA ASP A 181 3.55 -15.83 7.61
C ASP A 181 2.23 -16.40 8.14
N LYS A 182 2.07 -17.72 7.99
CA LYS A 182 0.86 -18.46 8.37
C LYS A 182 0.99 -19.11 9.75
N SER A 183 2.18 -19.04 10.32
CA SER A 183 2.55 -19.72 11.56
C SER A 183 2.35 -18.86 12.80
N ILE A 184 2.28 -17.54 12.62
CA ILE A 184 2.11 -16.57 13.69
C ILE A 184 0.71 -15.95 13.69
N GLU A 185 0.20 -15.63 14.87
CA GLU A 185 -1.05 -14.87 15.00
C GLU A 185 -0.88 -13.40 14.58
N ASP A 186 0.35 -12.89 14.64
CA ASP A 186 0.70 -11.52 14.27
C ASP A 186 0.91 -11.34 12.76
N SER A 187 -0.10 -11.73 11.97
CA SER A 187 -0.05 -11.71 10.50
C SER A 187 -1.44 -11.49 9.88
N PHE A 188 -1.48 -10.66 8.83
CA PHE A 188 -2.65 -10.49 7.99
C PHE A 188 -3.05 -11.78 7.27
N ASP A 189 -2.11 -12.68 6.94
CA ASP A 189 -2.49 -13.96 6.32
C ASP A 189 -3.39 -14.78 7.24
N GLY A 190 -3.05 -14.85 8.53
CA GLY A 190 -3.81 -15.60 9.52
C GLY A 190 -5.22 -15.05 9.71
N VAL A 191 -5.32 -13.76 10.04
CA VAL A 191 -6.60 -13.09 10.33
C VAL A 191 -7.48 -12.99 9.08
N CYS A 192 -6.93 -12.72 7.89
CA CYS A 192 -7.69 -12.65 6.66
C CYS A 192 -8.17 -14.04 6.21
N ASN A 193 -7.38 -15.10 6.39
CA ASN A 193 -7.84 -16.46 6.12
C ASN A 193 -8.99 -16.86 7.06
N LYS A 194 -8.95 -16.46 8.34
CA LYS A 194 -10.08 -16.64 9.26
C LYS A 194 -11.32 -15.85 8.81
N ALA A 195 -11.16 -14.68 8.21
CA ALA A 195 -12.26 -13.90 7.67
C ALA A 195 -12.90 -14.54 6.43
N MET A 196 -12.08 -15.12 5.55
CA MET A 196 -12.52 -15.73 4.28
C MET A 196 -13.21 -17.08 4.46
N HIS A 197 -12.83 -17.86 5.47
CA HIS A 197 -13.31 -19.22 5.67
C HIS A 197 -14.20 -19.34 6.90
N LEU A 198 -15.33 -20.04 6.77
CA LEU A 198 -16.22 -20.37 7.89
C LEU A 198 -15.52 -21.28 8.93
N PHE A 199 -14.74 -22.23 8.42
CA PHE A 199 -13.94 -23.15 9.21
C PHE A 199 -12.52 -23.19 8.65
N THR A 200 -11.54 -23.09 9.53
CA THR A 200 -10.11 -23.23 9.20
C THR A 200 -9.58 -24.49 9.89
N SER A 201 -8.95 -25.39 9.13
CA SER A 201 -8.46 -26.69 9.63
C SER A 201 -6.95 -26.72 9.90
N ARG A 202 -6.22 -25.65 9.56
CA ARG A 202 -4.77 -25.53 9.80
C ARG A 202 -4.47 -25.42 11.29
N LYS A 203 -3.48 -26.17 11.80
CA LYS A 203 -3.15 -26.29 13.23
C LYS A 203 -3.06 -24.94 13.97
N THR A 204 -2.45 -23.91 13.38
CA THR A 204 -2.25 -22.58 13.99
C THR A 204 -3.45 -21.65 13.87
N LEU A 205 -4.39 -21.94 12.97
CA LEU A 205 -5.56 -21.10 12.70
C LEU A 205 -6.86 -21.85 12.94
N LYS A 206 -6.81 -23.01 13.63
CA LYS A 206 -7.93 -23.94 13.72
C LYS A 206 -9.11 -23.26 14.40
N THR A 207 -10.27 -23.28 13.76
CA THR A 207 -11.50 -22.77 14.39
C THR A 207 -11.76 -23.58 15.67
N GLU A 208 -12.02 -22.87 16.77
CA GLU A 208 -12.32 -23.49 18.06
C GLU A 208 -13.55 -24.39 17.97
N SER A 209 -13.60 -25.42 18.82
CA SER A 209 -14.75 -26.32 18.87
C SER A 209 -16.03 -25.53 19.16
N ARG A 210 -17.07 -25.73 18.35
CA ARG A 210 -18.36 -25.00 18.40
C ARG A 210 -18.28 -23.49 18.09
N ASN A 211 -17.25 -23.06 17.36
CA ASN A 211 -17.13 -21.70 16.85
C ASN A 211 -17.19 -21.69 15.30
N ILE A 212 -17.58 -20.56 14.69
CA ILE A 212 -17.50 -20.32 13.24
C ILE A 212 -16.76 -18.98 13.06
N ASN A 213 -15.43 -19.05 12.95
CA ASN A 213 -14.48 -17.93 12.88
C ASN A 213 -15.06 -16.58 13.35
N PHE A 214 -15.21 -15.58 12.47
CA PHE A 214 -15.69 -14.26 12.87
C PHE A 214 -17.22 -14.10 12.89
N ILE A 215 -18.00 -15.16 12.62
CA ILE A 215 -19.47 -15.06 12.64
C ILE A 215 -20.00 -14.75 14.04
N PHE A 216 -19.35 -15.28 15.08
CA PHE A 216 -19.71 -15.02 16.48
C PHE A 216 -18.86 -13.95 17.14
N ALA A 217 -18.05 -13.22 16.37
CA ALA A 217 -17.24 -12.15 16.93
C ALA A 217 -18.15 -11.00 17.39
N HIS A 218 -18.07 -10.68 18.69
CA HIS A 218 -18.82 -9.62 19.35
C HIS A 218 -17.98 -9.03 20.50
N GLY A 219 -18.32 -7.82 20.95
CA GLY A 219 -17.74 -7.21 22.16
C GLY A 219 -16.21 -7.04 22.09
N GLU A 220 -15.48 -7.59 23.07
CA GLU A 220 -14.02 -7.44 23.19
C GLU A 220 -13.22 -7.98 21.99
N GLN A 221 -13.79 -8.93 21.23
CA GLN A 221 -13.15 -9.43 20.01
C GLN A 221 -13.08 -8.35 18.92
N TYR A 222 -14.02 -7.39 18.88
CA TYR A 222 -13.94 -6.28 17.92
C TYR A 222 -12.83 -5.30 18.31
N LEU A 223 -12.64 -5.07 19.61
CA LEU A 223 -11.57 -4.21 20.10
C LEU A 223 -10.19 -4.80 19.78
N SER A 224 -9.98 -6.11 19.96
CA SER A 224 -8.72 -6.75 19.60
C SER A 224 -8.48 -6.78 18.09
N LEU A 225 -9.53 -6.99 17.30
CA LEU A 225 -9.45 -6.94 15.84
C LEU A 225 -9.18 -5.52 15.31
N TRP A 226 -9.78 -4.47 15.88
CA TRP A 226 -9.42 -3.11 15.52
C TRP A 226 -8.01 -2.74 15.97
N ALA A 227 -7.62 -3.13 17.19
CA ALA A 227 -6.28 -2.88 17.69
C ALA A 227 -5.21 -3.57 16.83
N PHE A 228 -5.48 -4.80 16.39
CA PHE A 228 -4.63 -5.48 15.41
C PHE A 228 -4.58 -4.72 14.09
N LEU A 229 -5.74 -4.41 13.49
CA LEU A 229 -5.81 -3.73 12.20
C LEU A 229 -5.03 -2.43 12.22
N TYR A 230 -5.32 -1.57 13.18
CA TYR A 230 -4.87 -0.18 13.18
C TYR A 230 -3.47 0.04 13.73
N SER A 231 -2.86 -0.95 14.39
CA SER A 231 -1.45 -0.84 14.74
C SER A 231 -0.52 -1.25 13.59
N ARG A 232 -0.96 -2.08 12.64
CA ARG A 232 -0.12 -2.57 11.52
C ARG A 232 -0.48 -2.00 10.16
N LEU A 233 -1.76 -1.72 9.91
CA LEU A 233 -2.21 -1.24 8.62
C LEU A 233 -1.58 0.11 8.22
N PRO A 234 -1.44 1.12 9.11
CA PRO A 234 -0.74 2.36 8.76
C PRO A 234 0.69 2.13 8.26
N TYR A 235 1.43 1.22 8.90
CA TYR A 235 2.79 0.86 8.49
C TYR A 235 2.82 0.26 7.08
N LEU A 236 1.91 -0.67 6.76
CA LEU A 236 1.83 -1.25 5.41
C LEU A 236 1.30 -0.25 4.37
N LEU A 237 0.36 0.62 4.73
CA LEU A 237 -0.15 1.65 3.82
C LEU A 237 0.93 2.68 3.49
N TYR A 238 1.75 3.07 4.46
CA TYR A 238 2.88 3.96 4.22
C TYR A 238 3.93 3.30 3.30
N TYR A 239 4.18 2.00 3.47
CA TYR A 239 5.01 1.23 2.53
C TYR A 239 4.41 1.21 1.11
N ILE A 240 3.10 0.98 0.98
CA ILE A 240 2.39 1.00 -0.30
C ILE A 240 2.51 2.39 -0.94
N TYR A 241 2.29 3.46 -0.17
CA TYR A 241 2.41 4.84 -0.67
C TYR A 241 3.79 5.10 -1.30
N GLN A 242 4.89 4.73 -0.61
CA GLN A 242 6.24 4.90 -1.17
C GLN A 242 6.45 4.12 -2.47
N LEU A 243 5.89 2.91 -2.57
CA LEU A 243 5.92 2.12 -3.82
C LEU A 243 5.11 2.77 -4.93
N VAL A 244 3.93 3.29 -4.61
CA VAL A 244 3.05 3.95 -5.58
C VAL A 244 3.75 5.17 -6.15
N GLU A 245 4.31 6.04 -5.30
CA GLU A 245 5.07 7.23 -5.75
C GLU A 245 6.26 6.82 -6.62
N HIS A 246 7.03 5.80 -6.21
CA HIS A 246 8.18 5.31 -7.00
C HIS A 246 7.77 4.81 -8.39
N VAL A 247 6.75 3.96 -8.47
CA VAL A 247 6.31 3.36 -9.74
C VAL A 247 5.64 4.40 -10.63
N CYS A 248 4.93 5.36 -10.05
CA CYS A 248 4.28 6.44 -10.78
C CYS A 248 5.26 7.50 -11.26
N ALA A 249 6.39 7.73 -10.58
CA ALA A 249 7.33 8.81 -10.91
C ALA A 249 7.80 8.82 -12.38
N GLU A 250 7.87 7.65 -13.04
CA GLU A 250 8.24 7.56 -14.46
C GLU A 250 7.12 7.99 -15.42
N LEU A 251 5.86 7.88 -15.03
CA LEU A 251 4.68 8.16 -15.87
C LEU A 251 3.99 9.49 -15.51
N ALA A 252 3.91 9.76 -14.21
CA ALA A 252 3.23 10.90 -13.61
C ALA A 252 4.09 11.42 -12.44
N PRO A 253 5.17 12.17 -12.71
CA PRO A 253 6.08 12.65 -11.67
C PRO A 253 5.39 13.65 -10.74
N THR A 254 5.54 13.43 -9.44
CA THR A 254 5.05 14.33 -8.38
C THR A 254 6.11 15.38 -8.05
N HIS A 255 5.70 16.65 -7.86
CA HIS A 255 6.64 17.71 -7.49
C HIS A 255 7.20 17.49 -6.08
N PRO A 256 8.51 17.68 -5.82
CA PRO A 256 9.12 17.42 -4.51
C PRO A 256 8.42 18.12 -3.34
N SER A 257 8.01 19.38 -3.50
CA SER A 257 7.31 20.11 -2.44
C SER A 257 5.95 19.50 -2.05
N TYR A 258 5.27 18.84 -3.01
CA TYR A 258 4.03 18.13 -2.71
C TYR A 258 4.32 16.84 -1.95
N LEU A 259 5.37 16.10 -2.34
CA LEU A 259 5.83 14.93 -1.61
C LEU A 259 6.20 15.27 -0.16
N ASP A 260 6.92 16.36 0.05
CA ASP A 260 7.30 16.84 1.38
C ASP A 260 6.06 17.21 2.22
N HIS A 261 5.07 17.92 1.63
CA HIS A 261 3.80 18.21 2.30
C HIS A 261 3.08 16.92 2.70
N MET A 262 2.87 15.99 1.77
CA MET A 262 2.16 14.74 2.03
C MET A 262 2.88 13.92 3.11
N ASN A 263 4.20 13.85 3.04
CA ASN A 263 5.00 13.14 4.03
C ASN A 263 4.92 13.79 5.42
N ARG A 264 4.93 15.12 5.48
CA ARG A 264 4.71 15.88 6.71
C ARG A 264 3.34 15.61 7.32
N TRP A 265 2.31 15.55 6.49
CA TRP A 265 0.97 15.28 6.96
C TRP A 265 0.82 13.86 7.53
N ILE A 266 1.41 12.87 6.85
CA ILE A 266 1.49 11.47 7.32
C ILE A 266 2.32 11.37 8.60
N ALA A 267 3.48 12.02 8.67
CA ALA A 267 4.34 12.01 9.85
C ALA A 267 3.64 12.61 11.07
N ALA A 268 3.00 13.77 10.92
CA ALA A 268 2.25 14.41 11.99
C ALA A 268 1.12 13.52 12.53
N ASN A 269 0.33 12.92 11.63
CA ASN A 269 -0.74 11.99 12.00
C ASN A 269 -0.19 10.70 12.63
N THR A 270 0.95 10.19 12.17
CA THR A 270 1.63 9.05 12.81
C THR A 270 2.06 9.40 14.24
N LEU A 271 2.63 10.59 14.45
CA LEU A 271 3.06 11.04 15.76
C LEU A 271 1.89 11.24 16.73
N ALA A 272 0.75 11.73 16.23
CA ALA A 272 -0.46 11.92 17.01
C ALA A 272 -1.13 10.59 17.43
N THR A 273 -0.96 9.53 16.64
CA THR A 273 -1.75 8.30 16.79
C THR A 273 -0.96 7.14 17.40
N TYR A 274 0.32 7.00 17.05
CA TYR A 274 1.16 5.90 17.50
C TYR A 274 1.24 5.73 19.03
N PRO A 275 1.28 6.79 19.86
CA PRO A 275 1.30 6.65 21.32
C PRO A 275 0.09 5.90 21.91
N SER A 276 -1.02 5.81 21.16
CA SER A 276 -2.24 5.10 21.59
C SER A 276 -2.21 3.60 21.28
N VAL A 277 -1.17 3.10 20.59
CA VAL A 277 -1.02 1.66 20.30
C VAL A 277 -0.77 0.90 21.59
N GLU A 278 -1.62 -0.11 21.86
CA GLU A 278 -1.51 -0.94 23.05
C GLU A 278 -0.16 -1.69 23.07
N GLU A 279 0.46 -1.82 24.24
CA GLU A 279 1.82 -2.39 24.39
C GLU A 279 1.98 -3.77 23.74
N ARG A 280 0.96 -4.63 23.86
CA ARG A 280 0.93 -5.97 23.25
C ARG A 280 0.96 -5.98 21.71
N TYR A 281 0.73 -4.84 21.09
CA TYR A 281 0.70 -4.65 19.65
C TYR A 281 1.83 -3.77 19.13
N LYS A 282 2.72 -3.30 20.01
CA LYS A 282 3.97 -2.67 19.61
C LYS A 282 4.94 -3.69 19.03
N HIS A 283 5.79 -3.22 18.15
CA HIS A 283 6.85 -4.00 17.53
C HIS A 283 7.99 -3.04 17.17
N GLU A 284 9.23 -3.52 17.25
CA GLU A 284 10.44 -2.71 17.00
C GLU A 284 10.37 -1.96 15.66
N SER A 285 9.90 -2.60 14.60
CA SER A 285 9.74 -1.95 13.28
C SER A 285 8.73 -0.80 13.28
N LEU A 286 7.67 -0.86 14.11
CA LEU A 286 6.72 0.24 14.25
C LEU A 286 7.33 1.39 15.07
N ASP A 287 8.08 1.06 16.13
CA ASP A 287 8.81 2.04 16.94
C ASP A 287 9.87 2.77 16.10
N ASN A 288 10.61 2.02 15.28
CA ASN A 288 11.61 2.58 14.37
C ASN A 288 10.98 3.56 13.37
N LEU A 289 9.83 3.18 12.78
CA LEU A 289 9.12 4.08 11.86
C LEU A 289 8.67 5.36 12.56
N PHE A 290 8.09 5.23 13.76
CA PHE A 290 7.68 6.40 14.55
C PHE A 290 8.86 7.32 14.86
N VAL A 291 9.99 6.77 15.31
CA VAL A 291 11.21 7.54 15.63
C VAL A 291 11.78 8.23 14.40
N SER A 292 11.85 7.54 13.26
CA SER A 292 12.37 8.13 12.02
C SER A 292 11.45 9.24 11.50
N LEU A 293 10.14 9.02 11.44
CA LEU A 293 9.20 10.07 11.03
C LEU A 293 9.23 11.27 11.98
N ALA A 294 9.41 11.05 13.28
CA ALA A 294 9.58 12.14 14.23
C ALA A 294 10.87 12.93 13.99
N SER A 295 11.98 12.23 13.70
CA SER A 295 13.28 12.85 13.38
C SER A 295 13.22 13.65 12.08
N TRP A 296 12.61 13.08 11.05
CA TRP A 296 12.40 13.73 9.76
C TRP A 296 11.51 14.97 9.91
N LEU A 297 10.38 14.87 10.62
CA LEU A 297 9.46 15.99 10.82
C LEU A 297 10.12 17.15 11.58
N LYS A 298 10.97 16.86 12.57
CA LYS A 298 11.76 17.89 13.26
C LYS A 298 12.70 18.62 12.30
N SER A 299 13.36 17.87 11.42
CA SER A 299 14.29 18.42 10.43
C SER A 299 13.57 19.28 9.40
N ASP A 300 12.43 18.79 8.89
CA ASP A 300 11.57 19.53 7.96
C ASP A 300 10.97 20.80 8.60
N CYS A 301 10.56 20.74 9.87
CA CYS A 301 10.08 21.90 10.63
C CYS A 301 11.14 23.02 10.70
N ILE A 302 12.40 22.66 10.97
CA ILE A 302 13.52 23.61 10.98
C ILE A 302 13.80 24.16 9.58
N ALA A 303 13.78 23.30 8.56
CA ALA A 303 13.96 23.71 7.17
C ALA A 303 12.89 24.70 6.68
N ASN A 304 11.68 24.65 7.27
CA ASN A 304 10.57 25.57 6.98
C ASN A 304 10.55 26.80 7.91
N GLY A 305 11.64 27.08 8.65
CA GLY A 305 11.85 28.34 9.37
C GLY A 305 11.37 28.39 10.82
N PHE A 306 10.99 27.26 11.42
CA PHE A 306 10.57 27.18 12.82
C PHE A 306 11.73 26.67 13.69
N SER A 307 11.79 27.09 14.96
CA SER A 307 12.88 26.68 15.88
C SER A 307 12.76 25.22 16.33
N GLU A 308 11.54 24.74 16.56
CA GLU A 308 11.23 23.39 17.03
C GLU A 308 9.74 23.07 16.84
N LEU A 309 9.36 21.80 16.99
CA LEU A 309 7.95 21.37 16.90
C LEU A 309 7.06 21.99 17.99
N ASP A 310 7.63 22.48 19.10
CA ASP A 310 6.87 23.19 20.12
C ASP A 310 6.56 24.65 19.77
N ALA A 311 7.19 25.21 18.74
CA ALA A 311 6.88 26.53 18.24
C ALA A 311 5.67 26.56 17.28
N ILE A 312 5.16 25.39 16.88
CA ILE A 312 4.06 25.25 15.91
C ILE A 312 2.76 24.78 16.55
N ASN A 313 1.65 25.14 15.91
CA ASN A 313 0.34 24.58 16.22
C ASN A 313 0.28 23.13 15.69
N PHE A 314 0.62 22.16 16.55
CA PHE A 314 0.65 20.75 16.16
C PHE A 314 -0.73 20.20 15.77
N GLN A 315 -1.81 20.73 16.34
CA GLN A 315 -3.16 20.31 15.98
C GLN A 315 -3.48 20.70 14.53
N GLU A 316 -3.15 21.93 14.13
CA GLU A 316 -3.33 22.39 12.75
C GLU A 316 -2.41 21.65 11.77
N LEU A 317 -1.20 21.28 12.20
CA LEU A 317 -0.31 20.42 11.41
C LEU A 317 -0.93 19.04 11.15
N VAL A 318 -1.56 18.42 12.15
CA VAL A 318 -2.26 17.14 12.00
C VAL A 318 -3.46 17.27 11.07
N GLU A 319 -4.19 18.39 11.12
CA GLU A 319 -5.39 18.63 10.31
C GLU A 319 -5.08 18.98 8.85
N THR A 320 -3.97 19.67 8.58
CA THR A 320 -3.72 20.29 7.26
C THR A 320 -2.39 19.92 6.62
N GLY A 321 -1.43 19.39 7.38
CA GLY A 321 -0.05 19.24 6.94
C GLY A 321 0.70 20.57 6.77
N LEU A 322 0.18 21.68 7.30
CA LEU A 322 0.82 23.00 7.22
C LEU A 322 1.44 23.39 8.57
N TYR A 323 2.58 24.06 8.51
CA TYR A 323 3.16 24.68 9.68
C TYR A 323 2.54 26.05 9.92
N THR A 324 2.01 26.26 11.11
CA THR A 324 1.53 27.55 11.59
C THR A 324 2.12 27.81 12.98
N PRO A 325 2.47 29.08 13.29
CA PRO A 325 2.99 29.44 14.61
C PRO A 325 1.90 29.23 15.68
N ARG A 326 2.32 28.88 16.90
CA ARG A 326 1.42 28.83 18.07
C ARG A 326 0.87 30.19 18.47
#